data_AF-A0A1W6CMP5-F1
#
_entry.id   AF-A0A1W6CMP5-F1
#
_cell.length_a   1.000
_cell.length_b   1.000
_cell.length_c   1.000
_cell.angle_alpha   90.00
_cell.angle_beta   90.00
_cell.angle_gamma   90.00
#
_symmetry.space_group_name_H-M   'P 1'
#
loop_
_entity.id
_entity.type
_entity.pdbx_description
1 polymer ?
#
loop_
_entity_poly.entity_id
_entity_poly.type
_entity_poly.pdbx_seq_one_letter_code
_entity_poly.pdbx_strand_id
1 'polypeptide(L)' 'MSEGSSRIDAAADATDRIFEHVGAAMRRLAQQFEGRVINGAGVASDPSQARIAVADAIADLRKAQDIFAATDWPVPADYD' A
#
# COMPACT_ATOMS: atom_id res chain seq x y z
N MET A 1 -2.88 16.56 27.15
CA MET A 1 -1.97 15.86 26.22
C MET A 1 -1.23 16.94 25.45
N SER A 2 0.10 16.87 25.39
CA SER A 2 0.90 17.86 24.66
C SER A 2 0.66 17.70 23.15
N GLU A 3 0.67 18.79 22.38
CA GLU A 3 0.42 18.76 20.94
C GLU A 3 1.38 17.81 20.19
N GLY A 4 2.65 17.71 20.63
CA GLY A 4 3.65 16.80 20.04
C GLY A 4 3.32 15.31 20.22
N SER A 5 2.76 14.91 21.37
CA SER A 5 2.31 13.52 21.60
C SER A 5 1.17 13.16 20.65
N SER A 6 0.27 14.10 20.37
CA SER A 6 -0.85 13.88 19.44
C SER A 6 -0.38 13.74 17.99
N ARG A 7 0.70 14.44 17.59
CA ARG A 7 1.26 14.34 16.24
C ARG A 7 1.99 13.02 16.03
N ILE A 8 2.76 12.57 17.02
CA ILE A 8 3.45 11.27 16.98
C ILE A 8 2.43 10.12 16.85
N ASP A 9 1.37 10.14 17.66
CA ASP A 9 0.33 9.11 17.62
C ASP A 9 -0.40 9.11 16.27
N ALA A 10 -0.71 10.29 15.71
CA ALA A 10 -1.32 10.42 14.39
C ALA A 10 -0.42 9.90 13.26
N ALA A 11 0.90 10.15 13.35
CA ALA A 11 1.87 9.66 12.38
C ALA A 11 2.07 8.13 12.46
N ALA A 12 1.95 7.56 13.66
CA ALA A 12 1.96 6.11 13.84
C ALA A 12 0.72 5.46 13.17
N ASP A 13 -0.49 5.96 13.43
CA ASP A 13 -1.71 5.49 12.76
C ASP A 13 -1.63 5.63 11.23
N ALA A 14 -1.13 6.78 10.75
CA ALA A 14 -0.92 6.99 9.33
C ALA A 14 0.04 5.96 8.72
N THR A 15 1.12 5.64 9.43
CA THR A 15 2.11 4.65 9.00
C THR A 15 1.49 3.25 8.88
N ASP A 16 0.70 2.82 9.88
CA ASP A 16 0.02 1.53 9.85
C ASP A 16 -0.93 1.44 8.64
N ARG A 17 -1.73 2.48 8.41
CA ARG A 17 -2.67 2.54 7.28
C ARG A 17 -1.96 2.56 5.92
N ILE A 18 -0.83 3.25 5.82
CA ILE A 18 0.01 3.22 4.61
C ILE A 18 0.50 1.79 4.35
N PHE A 19 1.00 1.10 5.38
CA PHE A 19 1.45 -0.29 5.24
C PHE A 19 0.33 -1.25 4.86
N GLU A 20 -0.88 -1.06 5.38
CA GLU A 20 -2.06 -1.85 4.97
C GLU A 20 -2.33 -1.72 3.47
N HIS A 21 -2.35 -0.49 2.95
CA HIS A 21 -2.59 -0.22 1.53
C HIS A 21 -1.47 -0.77 0.64
N VAL A 22 -0.20 -0.54 1.01
CA VAL A 22 0.95 -1.07 0.27
C VAL A 22 0.94 -2.61 0.28
N GLY A 23 0.70 -3.21 1.43
CA GLY A 23 0.60 -4.67 1.56
C GLY A 23 -0.57 -5.27 0.77
N ALA A 24 -1.71 -4.57 0.69
CA ALA A 24 -2.83 -4.97 -0.16
C ALA A 24 -2.48 -4.90 -1.66
N ALA A 25 -1.75 -3.87 -2.09
CA ALA A 25 -1.26 -3.75 -3.47
C ALA A 25 -0.29 -4.89 -3.81
N MET A 26 0.70 -5.15 -2.94
CA MET A 26 1.67 -6.23 -3.13
C MET A 26 1.01 -7.61 -3.20
N ARG A 27 0.07 -7.91 -2.30
CA ARG A 27 -0.65 -9.21 -2.31
C ARG A 27 -1.41 -9.44 -3.61
N ARG A 28 -2.08 -8.40 -4.16
CA ARG A 28 -2.80 -8.52 -5.44
C ARG A 28 -1.85 -8.80 -6.61
N LEU A 29 -0.72 -8.10 -6.65
CA LEU A 29 0.30 -8.33 -7.67
C LEU A 29 0.90 -9.73 -7.55
N ALA A 30 1.28 -10.15 -6.34
CA ALA A 30 1.84 -11.48 -6.10
C ALA A 30 0.87 -12.60 -6.54
N GLN A 31 -0.40 -12.53 -6.14
CA GLN A 31 -1.42 -13.53 -6.51
C GLN A 31 -1.53 -13.74 -8.02
N GLN A 32 -1.42 -12.66 -8.80
CA GLN A 32 -1.69 -12.70 -10.24
C GLN A 32 -0.44 -12.91 -11.10
N PHE A 33 0.74 -12.54 -10.60
CA PHE A 33 1.99 -12.60 -11.34
C PHE A 33 2.93 -13.73 -10.86
N GLU A 34 2.88 -14.14 -9.59
CA GLU A 34 3.69 -15.25 -9.06
C GLU A 34 3.00 -16.61 -9.21
N GLY A 35 1.65 -16.64 -9.31
CA GLY A 35 0.86 -17.87 -9.45
C GLY A 35 0.86 -18.51 -10.87
N ARG A 36 1.58 -17.93 -11.84
CA ARG A 36 1.64 -18.47 -13.21
C ARG A 36 2.63 -19.63 -13.29
N VAL A 37 2.15 -20.82 -12.95
CA VAL A 37 2.82 -22.08 -13.29
C VAL A 37 2.92 -22.18 -14.81
N ILE A 38 4.15 -22.25 -15.34
CA ILE A 38 4.41 -22.58 -16.75
C ILE A 38 4.26 -24.09 -16.89
N ASN A 39 3.03 -24.57 -16.99
CA ASN A 39 2.77 -25.89 -17.56
C ASN A 39 2.92 -25.77 -19.07
N GLY A 40 3.82 -26.57 -19.67
CA GLY A 40 4.28 -26.51 -21.06
C GLY A 40 3.25 -26.72 -22.17
N ALA A 41 1.97 -26.44 -21.91
CA ALA A 41 0.85 -26.44 -22.84
C ALA A 41 0.44 -25.04 -23.33
N GLY A 42 1.20 -24.00 -22.97
CA GLY A 42 0.88 -22.61 -23.31
C GLY A 42 -0.06 -22.01 -22.29
N VAL A 43 0.43 -21.00 -21.57
CA VAL A 43 -0.36 -20.30 -20.57
C VAL A 43 -1.49 -19.54 -21.27
N ALA A 44 -2.72 -20.03 -21.19
CA ALA A 44 -3.91 -19.23 -21.45
C ALA A 44 -4.12 -18.28 -20.26
N SER A 45 -3.19 -17.36 -20.06
CA SER A 45 -3.33 -16.38 -19.00
C SER A 45 -4.33 -15.33 -19.45
N ASP A 46 -5.48 -15.26 -18.80
CA ASP A 46 -6.42 -14.18 -19.04
C ASP A 46 -5.77 -12.83 -18.69
N PRO A 47 -5.42 -11.99 -19.69
CA PRO A 47 -4.76 -10.73 -19.43
C PRO A 47 -5.68 -9.70 -18.76
N SER A 48 -7.00 -9.92 -18.77
CA SER A 48 -7.96 -9.02 -18.13
C SER A 48 -7.80 -9.02 -16.61
N GLN A 49 -7.60 -10.18 -16.01
CA GLN A 49 -7.35 -10.34 -14.58
C GLN A 49 -6.03 -9.68 -14.16
N ALA A 50 -5.00 -9.74 -15.01
CA ALA A 50 -3.74 -9.04 -14.77
C ALA A 50 -3.91 -7.52 -14.82
N ARG A 51 -4.66 -7.02 -15.80
CA ARG A 51 -5.00 -5.60 -15.91
C ARG A 51 -5.79 -5.10 -14.69
N ILE A 52 -6.77 -5.87 -14.23
CA ILE A 52 -7.58 -5.54 -13.05
C ILE A 52 -6.70 -5.49 -11.80
N ALA A 53 -5.87 -6.52 -11.57
CA ALA A 53 -4.96 -6.56 -10.43
C ALA A 53 -4.00 -5.35 -10.39
N VAL A 54 -3.47 -4.93 -11.55
CA VAL A 54 -2.62 -3.74 -11.65
C VAL A 54 -3.41 -2.47 -11.36
N ALA A 55 -4.62 -2.32 -11.90
CA ALA A 55 -5.46 -1.14 -11.65
C ALA A 55 -5.81 -1.01 -10.16
N ASP A 56 -6.19 -2.10 -9.50
CA ASP A 56 -6.50 -2.12 -8.08
C ASP A 56 -5.27 -1.84 -7.21
N ALA A 57 -4.10 -2.40 -7.57
CA ALA A 57 -2.85 -2.11 -6.89
C ALA A 57 -2.48 -0.62 -6.98
N ILE A 58 -2.66 0.00 -8.16
CA ILE A 58 -2.46 1.44 -8.34
C ILE A 58 -3.43 2.24 -7.46
N ALA A 59 -4.69 1.82 -7.36
CA ALA A 59 -5.68 2.50 -6.53
C ALA A 59 -5.29 2.48 -5.04
N ASP A 60 -4.80 1.35 -4.52
CA ASP A 60 -4.35 1.29 -3.13
C ASP A 60 -3.04 2.04 -2.89
N LEU A 61 -2.10 2.03 -3.83
CA LEU A 61 -0.89 2.86 -3.74
C LEU A 61 -1.22 4.36 -3.74
N ARG A 62 -2.23 4.79 -4.49
CA ARG A 62 -2.72 6.18 -4.45
C ARG A 62 -3.27 6.56 -3.08
N LYS A 63 -4.06 5.69 -2.44
CA LYS A 63 -4.55 5.93 -1.08
C LYS A 63 -3.40 6.05 -0.08
N ALA A 64 -2.38 5.20 -0.18
CA ALA A 64 -1.18 5.29 0.64
C ALA A 64 -0.47 6.64 0.43
N GLN A 65 -0.33 7.08 -0.82
CA GLN A 65 0.25 8.39 -1.15
C GLN A 65 -0.58 9.56 -0.60
N ASP A 66 -1.90 9.49 -0.70
CA ASP A 66 -2.81 10.52 -0.19
C ASP A 66 -2.71 10.63 1.34
N ILE A 67 -2.67 9.50 2.06
CA ILE A 67 -2.45 9.48 3.52
C ILE A 67 -1.09 10.08 3.85
N PHE A 68 -0.02 9.66 3.14
CA PHE A 68 1.31 10.18 3.39
C PHE A 68 1.40 11.70 3.20
N ALA A 69 0.77 12.22 2.15
CA ALA A 69 0.75 13.66 1.87
C ALA A 69 -0.12 14.46 2.85
N ALA A 70 -1.19 13.87 3.38
CA ALA A 70 -2.10 14.51 4.32
C ALA A 70 -1.62 14.43 5.78
N THR A 71 -0.65 13.57 6.09
CA THR A 71 -0.15 13.37 7.45
C THR A 71 0.78 14.52 7.84
N ASP A 72 0.48 15.17 8.96
CA ASP A 72 1.39 16.13 9.59
C ASP A 72 2.49 15.36 10.32
N TRP A 73 3.62 15.17 9.65
CA TRP A 73 4.71 14.33 10.15
C TRP A 73 5.43 14.98 11.33
N PRO A 74 5.83 14.21 12.36
CA PRO A 74 6.50 14.76 13.53
C PRO A 74 7.85 15.37 13.12
N VAL A 75 8.16 16.52 13.73
CA VAL A 75 9.46 17.17 13.61
C VAL A 75 10.29 16.88 14.86
N PRO A 76 11.62 17.10 14.85
CA PRO A 76 12.48 16.78 16.00
C PRO A 76 11.97 17.33 17.35
N ALA A 77 11.37 18.53 17.35
CA ALA A 77 10.83 19.16 18.55
C ALA A 77 9.60 18.44 19.16
N ASP A 78 8.95 17.52 18.44
CA ASP A 78 7.83 16.74 18.97
C ASP A 78 8.30 15.57 19.86
N TYR A 79 9.60 15.24 19.84
CA TYR A 79 10.20 14.11 20.55
C TYR A 79 10.98 14.49 21.82
N ASP A 80 11.18 15.80 22.06
CA ASP A 80 11.84 16.37 23.24
C ASP A 80 10.89 16.49 24.44
#